data_AF-D5H0V9-F1
#
_entry.id   AF-D5H0V9-F1
#
_cell.length_a   1.000
_cell.length_b   1.000
_cell.length_c   1.000
_cell.angle_alpha   90.00
_cell.angle_beta   90.00
_cell.angle_gamma   90.00
#
_symmetry.space_group_name_H-M   'P 1'
#
loop_
_entity.id
_entity.type
_entity.pdbx_description
1 polymer ?
#
loop_
_entity_poly.entity_id
_entity_poly.type
_entity_poly.pdbx_seq_one_letter_code
_entity_poly.pdbx_strand_id
1 'polypeptide(L)'
;MLESKKAIKIISSLVIGLSLGCVLTPIAQATSFTAPKLGTATQAPTNPAIKKGDKIFVVIKDTKNQKVAVYNKNAEKTSKKVAMGSTYTVKDVKKVNKKKIVRINKSQWLNIKDVVKN
;
A
#
# COMPACT_ATOMS: atom_id res chain seq x y z
N MET A 1 -12.06 51.63 -24.25
CA MET A 1 -13.42 51.11 -24.53
C MET A 1 -13.83 51.63 -25.89
N LEU A 2 -13.94 50.75 -26.89
CA LEU A 2 -14.72 51.03 -28.10
C LEU A 2 -15.46 49.73 -28.43
N GLU A 3 -16.64 49.68 -27.84
CA GLU A 3 -17.70 48.75 -28.14
C GLU A 3 -18.25 48.99 -29.56
N SER A 4 -18.88 47.95 -30.07
CA SER A 4 -20.07 47.99 -30.95
C SER A 4 -19.94 47.74 -32.46
N LYS A 5 -20.44 46.54 -32.79
CA LYS A 5 -21.65 46.25 -33.61
C LYS A 5 -21.51 46.04 -35.13
N LYS A 6 -21.95 44.82 -35.51
CA LYS A 6 -22.73 44.39 -36.70
C LYS A 6 -22.04 44.47 -38.08
N ALA A 7 -21.73 43.35 -38.72
CA ALA A 7 -22.61 42.38 -39.43
C ALA A 7 -23.13 42.88 -40.81
N ILE A 8 -22.48 42.41 -41.88
CA ILE A 8 -22.88 42.47 -43.30
C ILE A 8 -22.47 41.11 -43.90
N LYS A 9 -23.36 40.12 -44.15
CA LYS A 9 -24.40 39.94 -45.19
C LYS A 9 -23.82 39.39 -46.51
N ILE A 10 -24.38 38.26 -46.98
CA ILE A 10 -24.46 37.64 -48.35
C ILE A 10 -24.67 36.12 -48.07
N ILE A 11 -25.85 35.49 -48.09
CA ILE A 11 -26.92 35.27 -49.10
C ILE A 11 -26.44 34.72 -50.44
N SER A 12 -26.40 33.39 -50.56
CA SER A 12 -26.88 32.59 -51.71
C SER A 12 -26.55 31.12 -51.40
N SER A 13 -27.36 30.10 -51.63
CA SER A 13 -28.62 29.94 -52.32
C SER A 13 -29.14 28.54 -51.94
N LEU A 14 -30.45 28.45 -51.81
CA LEU A 14 -31.26 27.25 -51.71
C LEU A 14 -30.91 26.20 -52.79
N VAL A 15 -30.66 24.95 -52.38
CA VAL A 15 -31.19 23.77 -53.10
C VAL A 15 -31.57 22.71 -52.07
N ILE A 16 -32.88 22.53 -51.90
CA ILE A 16 -33.50 21.35 -51.28
C ILE A 16 -33.41 20.23 -52.30
N GLY A 17 -32.53 19.27 -52.05
CA GLY A 17 -32.47 18.00 -52.77
C GLY A 17 -32.70 16.86 -51.78
N LEU A 18 -33.90 16.75 -51.23
CA LEU A 18 -34.31 15.52 -50.53
C LEU A 18 -34.63 14.45 -51.58
N SER A 19 -33.60 13.86 -52.19
CA SER A 19 -33.77 12.55 -52.79
C SER A 19 -33.85 11.55 -51.65
N LEU A 20 -35.07 11.05 -51.39
CA LEU A 20 -35.35 9.90 -50.55
C LEU A 20 -34.68 8.65 -51.13
N GLY A 21 -33.36 8.57 -50.97
CA GLY A 21 -32.60 7.34 -51.12
C GLY A 21 -32.61 6.62 -49.77
N CYS A 22 -33.57 5.73 -49.58
CA CYS A 22 -33.60 4.80 -48.47
C CYS A 22 -32.39 3.86 -48.61
N VAL A 23 -31.24 4.25 -48.06
CA VAL A 23 -30.09 3.37 -47.91
C VAL A 23 -30.06 2.94 -46.47
N LEU A 24 -30.42 1.67 -46.25
CA LEU A 24 -30.33 0.97 -44.98
C LEU A 24 -28.87 1.01 -44.49
N THR A 25 -28.50 2.02 -43.72
CA THR A 25 -27.28 1.97 -42.92
C THR A 25 -27.64 1.44 -41.54
N PRO A 26 -26.96 0.40 -41.02
CA PRO A 26 -27.18 -0.04 -39.66
C PRO A 26 -26.85 1.13 -38.73
N ILE A 27 -27.80 1.48 -37.88
CA ILE A 27 -27.60 2.28 -36.67
C ILE A 27 -26.35 1.76 -35.95
N ALA A 28 -25.26 2.50 -36.04
CA ALA A 28 -24.09 2.26 -35.20
C ALA A 28 -24.52 2.60 -33.76
N GLN A 29 -24.93 1.57 -33.02
CA GLN A 29 -25.09 1.68 -31.58
C GLN A 29 -23.74 2.11 -31.01
N ALA A 30 -23.70 3.27 -30.35
CA ALA A 30 -22.54 3.66 -29.56
C ALA A 30 -22.31 2.57 -28.52
N THR A 31 -21.25 1.78 -28.71
CA THR A 31 -20.82 0.78 -27.74
C THR A 31 -20.46 1.53 -26.46
N SER A 32 -21.23 1.33 -25.40
CA SER A 32 -20.89 1.83 -24.09
C SER A 32 -19.50 1.33 -23.72
N PHE A 33 -18.61 2.25 -23.36
CA PHE A 33 -17.31 1.88 -22.81
C PHE A 33 -17.53 1.27 -21.43
N THR A 34 -17.41 -0.04 -21.34
CA THR A 34 -17.24 -0.71 -20.05
C THR A 34 -15.84 -0.34 -19.56
N ALA A 35 -15.76 0.60 -18.61
CA ALA A 35 -14.49 0.98 -18.01
C ALA A 35 -13.78 -0.28 -17.46
N PRO A 36 -12.50 -0.52 -17.78
CA PRO A 36 -11.76 -1.64 -17.25
C PRO A 36 -11.81 -1.62 -15.73
N LYS A 37 -12.28 -2.72 -15.14
CA LYS A 37 -12.28 -2.87 -13.67
C LYS A 37 -10.84 -2.78 -13.20
N LEU A 38 -10.53 -1.78 -12.36
CA LEU A 38 -9.24 -1.67 -11.69
C LEU A 38 -8.97 -2.98 -10.95
N GLY A 39 -7.77 -3.55 -11.15
CA GLY A 39 -7.37 -4.80 -10.52
C GLY A 39 -7.55 -4.75 -9.01
N THR A 40 -7.86 -5.88 -8.40
CA THR A 40 -8.01 -5.98 -6.94
C THR A 40 -6.69 -5.59 -6.26
N ALA A 41 -6.77 -4.72 -5.26
CA ALA A 41 -5.61 -4.33 -4.47
C ALA A 41 -4.97 -5.58 -3.87
N THR A 42 -3.73 -5.85 -4.23
CA THR A 42 -2.98 -6.98 -3.67
C THR A 42 -2.75 -6.69 -2.20
N GLN A 43 -3.21 -7.58 -1.32
CA GLN A 43 -2.97 -7.47 0.11
C GLN A 43 -1.45 -7.48 0.34
N ALA A 44 -0.93 -6.41 0.95
CA ALA A 44 0.51 -6.32 1.25
C ALA A 44 0.95 -7.56 2.04
N PRO A 45 2.14 -8.13 1.76
CA PRO A 45 2.62 -9.31 2.44
C PRO A 45 2.63 -9.04 3.95
N THR A 46 1.80 -9.77 4.68
CA THR A 46 1.84 -9.73 6.14
C THR A 46 3.16 -10.35 6.57
N ASN A 47 3.98 -9.57 7.29
CA ASN A 47 5.26 -10.07 7.82
C ASN A 47 5.00 -11.40 8.54
N PRO A 48 5.63 -12.52 8.13
CA PRO A 48 5.31 -13.85 8.64
C PRO A 48 5.38 -13.86 10.16
N ALA A 49 4.36 -14.45 10.79
CA ALA A 49 4.30 -14.53 12.24
C ALA A 49 5.51 -15.31 12.78
N ILE A 50 6.35 -14.64 13.59
CA ILE A 50 7.52 -15.25 14.22
C ILE A 50 7.06 -16.33 15.21
N LYS A 51 7.60 -17.54 15.07
CA LYS A 51 7.34 -18.72 15.91
C LYS A 51 8.61 -19.16 16.63
N LYS A 52 8.46 -20.03 17.63
CA LYS A 52 9.58 -20.71 18.27
C LYS A 52 10.38 -21.51 17.23
N GLY A 53 11.70 -21.41 17.29
CA GLY A 53 12.62 -22.03 16.34
C GLY A 53 13.00 -21.15 15.14
N ASP A 54 12.24 -20.08 14.86
CA ASP A 54 12.59 -19.17 13.76
C ASP A 54 13.91 -18.44 14.05
N LYS A 55 14.72 -18.25 13.00
CA LYS A 55 15.84 -17.30 13.04
C LYS A 55 15.29 -15.90 12.79
N ILE A 56 15.72 -14.96 13.61
CA ILE A 56 15.32 -13.56 13.51
C ILE A 56 16.54 -12.66 13.49
N PHE A 57 16.43 -11.55 12.77
CA PHE A 57 17.40 -10.48 12.77
C PHE A 57 16.83 -9.24 13.47
N VAL A 58 17.67 -8.57 14.26
CA VAL A 58 17.30 -7.34 14.95
C VAL A 58 17.34 -6.17 13.98
N VAL A 59 16.22 -5.46 13.86
CA VAL A 59 16.05 -4.33 12.93
C VAL A 59 15.72 -3.09 13.72
N ILE A 60 16.36 -1.99 13.34
CA ILE A 60 16.20 -0.70 14.02
C ILE A 60 15.80 0.33 13.00
N LYS A 61 14.76 1.11 13.34
CA LYS A 61 14.25 2.18 12.51
C LYS A 61 15.01 3.50 12.72
N ASP A 62 15.64 3.66 13.89
CA ASP A 62 16.47 4.80 14.23
C ASP A 62 17.95 4.56 13.86
N THR A 63 18.47 5.36 12.93
CA THR A 63 19.86 5.30 12.45
C THR A 63 20.87 5.90 13.43
N LYS A 64 20.45 6.76 14.36
CA LYS A 64 21.35 7.39 15.34
C LYS A 64 21.66 6.48 16.52
N ASN A 65 20.66 5.69 16.95
CA ASN A 65 20.78 4.75 18.04
C ASN A 65 20.54 3.32 17.55
N GLN A 66 21.59 2.70 17.01
CA GLN A 66 21.58 1.33 16.48
C GLN A 66 21.52 0.25 17.57
N LYS A 67 20.72 0.46 18.63
CA LYS A 67 20.48 -0.51 19.70
C LYS A 67 19.00 -0.61 20.09
N VAL A 68 18.48 -1.84 20.21
CA VAL A 68 17.12 -2.13 20.69
C VAL A 68 17.11 -2.39 22.19
N ALA A 69 16.01 -2.05 22.85
CA ALA A 69 15.82 -2.35 24.27
C ALA A 69 15.53 -3.84 24.47
N VAL A 70 16.16 -4.44 25.48
CA VAL A 70 15.84 -5.80 25.92
C VAL A 70 14.77 -5.74 27.00
N TYR A 71 13.82 -6.65 26.92
CA TYR A 71 12.71 -6.80 27.84
C TYR A 71 12.87 -8.04 28.73
N ASN A 72 12.17 -8.05 29.87
CA ASN A 72 11.98 -9.24 30.69
C ASN A 72 10.70 -10.01 30.26
N LYS A 73 10.38 -11.10 30.99
CA LYS A 73 9.19 -11.95 30.73
C LYS A 73 7.84 -11.24 30.88
N ASN A 74 7.83 -10.07 31.52
CA ASN A 74 6.65 -9.23 31.77
C ASN A 74 6.56 -8.04 30.77
N ALA A 75 7.41 -8.01 29.74
CA ALA A 75 7.51 -6.91 28.78
C ALA A 75 7.92 -5.56 29.41
N GLU A 76 8.63 -5.58 30.52
CA GLU A 76 9.28 -4.40 31.10
C GLU A 76 10.68 -4.23 30.51
N LYS A 77 11.06 -2.98 30.22
CA LYS A 77 12.39 -2.68 29.68
C LYS A 77 13.44 -2.94 30.76
N THR A 78 14.53 -3.56 30.34
CA THR A 78 15.73 -3.75 31.16
C THR A 78 16.77 -2.68 30.80
N SER A 79 17.84 -2.58 31.59
CA SER A 79 19.00 -1.75 31.25
C SER A 79 19.82 -2.29 30.07
N LYS A 80 19.57 -3.53 29.63
CA LYS A 80 20.30 -4.18 28.55
C LYS A 80 19.79 -3.73 27.18
N LYS A 81 20.70 -3.64 26.23
CA LYS A 81 20.41 -3.34 24.83
C LYS A 81 21.12 -4.32 23.91
N VAL A 82 20.56 -4.53 22.72
CA VAL A 82 21.12 -5.40 21.67
C VAL A 82 21.38 -4.57 20.42
N ALA A 83 22.50 -4.83 19.74
CA ALA A 83 22.86 -4.11 18.53
C ALA A 83 22.02 -4.55 17.32
N MET A 84 21.80 -3.61 16.39
CA MET A 84 21.22 -3.90 15.08
C MET A 84 22.01 -4.99 14.34
N GLY A 85 21.35 -5.80 13.52
CA GLY A 85 21.99 -6.85 12.73
C GLY A 85 22.34 -8.13 13.52
N SER A 86 22.11 -8.14 14.84
CA SER A 86 22.27 -9.36 15.64
C SER A 86 21.22 -10.39 15.24
N THR A 87 21.64 -11.64 15.05
CA THR A 87 20.77 -12.76 14.70
C THR A 87 20.57 -13.68 15.90
N TYR A 88 19.32 -14.10 16.14
CA TYR A 88 18.97 -15.01 17.22
C TYR A 88 18.01 -16.09 16.75
N THR A 89 18.03 -17.24 17.43
CA THR A 89 16.97 -18.25 17.31
C THR A 89 15.92 -17.99 18.39
N VAL A 90 14.66 -17.89 17.99
CA VAL A 90 13.54 -17.66 18.91
C VAL A 90 13.34 -18.89 19.79
N LYS A 91 13.47 -18.70 21.10
CA LYS A 91 13.24 -19.75 22.11
C LYS A 91 11.78 -19.84 22.54
N ASP A 92 11.06 -18.72 22.51
CA ASP A 92 9.66 -18.63 22.92
C ASP A 92 8.99 -17.35 22.39
N VAL A 93 7.66 -17.32 22.31
CA VAL A 93 6.88 -16.15 21.88
C VAL A 93 5.71 -15.95 22.83
N LYS A 94 5.56 -14.75 23.37
CA LYS A 94 4.51 -14.44 24.35
C LYS A 94 3.85 -13.11 24.02
N LYS A 95 2.57 -12.98 24.38
CA LYS A 95 1.84 -11.70 24.39
C LYS A 95 1.63 -11.24 25.84
N VAL A 96 2.09 -10.05 26.16
CA VAL A 96 1.92 -9.41 27.49
C VAL A 96 1.44 -7.99 27.25
N ASN A 97 0.37 -7.56 27.94
CA ASN A 97 -0.19 -6.21 27.83
C ASN A 97 -0.37 -5.73 26.38
N LYS A 98 -0.97 -6.58 25.53
CA LYS A 98 -1.17 -6.36 24.08
C LYS A 98 0.12 -6.26 23.24
N LYS A 99 1.31 -6.38 23.83
CA LYS A 99 2.62 -6.43 23.14
C LYS A 99 3.06 -7.87 22.94
N LYS A 100 3.50 -8.20 21.72
CA LYS A 100 4.13 -9.50 21.42
C LYS A 100 5.63 -9.37 21.60
N ILE A 101 6.21 -10.27 22.38
CA ILE A 101 7.63 -10.36 22.68
C ILE A 101 8.16 -11.75 22.34
N VAL A 102 9.42 -11.81 21.92
CA VAL A 102 10.13 -13.04 21.54
C VAL A 102 11.32 -13.25 22.45
N ARG A 103 11.50 -14.45 22.95
CA ARG A 103 12.63 -14.80 23.82
C ARG A 103 13.83 -15.18 22.97
N ILE A 104 14.93 -14.47 23.14
CA ILE A 104 16.21 -14.76 22.47
C ILE A 104 17.16 -15.53 23.39
N ASN A 105 17.04 -15.34 24.71
CA ASN A 105 17.87 -16.03 25.71
C ASN A 105 17.11 -16.24 27.04
N LYS A 106 17.75 -16.83 28.06
CA LYS A 106 17.11 -17.20 29.35
C LYS A 106 16.17 -16.12 29.89
N SER A 107 16.63 -14.89 30.08
CA SER A 107 15.79 -13.80 30.62
C SER A 107 15.64 -12.61 29.67
N GLN A 108 16.09 -12.76 28.41
CA GLN A 108 16.15 -11.67 27.45
C GLN A 108 15.07 -11.85 26.39
N TRP A 109 14.22 -10.83 26.28
CA TRP A 109 13.12 -10.76 25.34
C TRP A 109 13.28 -9.54 24.44
N LEU A 110 12.83 -9.65 23.19
CA LEU A 110 12.77 -8.55 22.24
C LEU A 110 11.33 -8.32 21.84
N ASN A 111 11.00 -7.08 21.46
CA ASN A 111 9.70 -6.77 20.90
C ASN A 111 9.65 -7.27 19.44
N ILE A 112 8.54 -7.91 19.05
CA ILE A 112 8.38 -8.44 17.69
C ILE A 112 8.48 -7.36 16.60
N LYS A 113 8.25 -6.09 16.94
CA LYS A 113 8.34 -4.96 16.00
C LYS A 113 9.77 -4.57 15.66
N ASP A 114 10.73 -4.96 16.52
CA ASP A 114 12.14 -4.60 16.41
C ASP A 114 12.97 -5.78 15.85
N VAL A 115 12.29 -6.80 15.35
CA VAL A 115 12.89 -8.00 14.78
C VAL A 115 12.11 -8.43 13.55
N VAL A 116 12.79 -9.07 12.61
CA VAL A 116 12.16 -9.64 11.41
C VAL A 116 12.70 -11.05 11.24
N LYS A 117 11.91 -11.92 10.63
CA LYS A 117 12.30 -13.29 10.32
C LYS A 117 13.39 -13.28 9.26
N ASN A 118 14.51 -13.95 9.54
CA ASN A 118 15.57 -14.20 8.58
C ASN A 118 15.26 -15.41 7.70
#